data_AF-A0A3S0RZW9-F1
#
_entry.id   AF-A0A3S0RZW9-F1
#
_cell.length_a   1.000
_cell.length_b   1.000
_cell.length_c   1.000
_cell.angle_alpha   90.00
_cell.angle_beta   90.00
_cell.angle_gamma   90.00
#
_symmetry.space_group_name_H-M   'P 1'
#
loop_
_entity.id
_entity.type
_entity.pdbx_description
1 polymer ?
#
loop_
_entity_poly.entity_id
_entity_poly.type
_entity_poly.pdbx_seq_one_letter_code
_entity_poly.pdbx_strand_id
1 'polypeptide(L)'
;MTSRSHYYLQIKDLKHARGLELALSYDGAGPNDFAAALQEALRSPLLFQRWRAMQPDPEDVDERLGVTDQLASVSAKLVDLHTEVDVISSLPMSIIRQRLNWLIGANWQLHDVRPA
;
A
#
# COMPACT_ATOMS: atom_id res chain seq x y z
N MET A 1 -3.19 -12.30 -19.95
CA MET A 1 -3.84 -12.71 -18.69
C MET A 1 -3.11 -12.01 -17.57
N THR A 2 -3.77 -11.13 -16.81
CA THR A 2 -3.14 -10.46 -15.66
C THR A 2 -3.06 -11.46 -14.53
N SER A 3 -1.90 -12.09 -14.34
CA SER A 3 -1.69 -13.06 -13.26
C SER A 3 -1.79 -12.33 -11.92
N ARG A 4 -2.65 -12.85 -11.04
CA ARG A 4 -2.87 -12.27 -9.72
C ARG A 4 -1.89 -12.88 -8.73
N SER A 5 -1.40 -12.07 -7.80
CA SER A 5 -0.45 -12.49 -6.78
C SER A 5 -0.99 -12.18 -5.39
N HIS A 6 -0.65 -13.05 -4.46
CA HIS A 6 -0.87 -12.93 -3.03
C HIS A 6 0.46 -12.57 -2.37
N TYR A 7 0.54 -11.35 -1.84
CA TYR A 7 1.70 -10.82 -1.14
C TYR A 7 1.47 -10.91 0.37
N TYR A 8 2.39 -11.56 1.07
CA TYR A 8 2.39 -11.66 2.54
C TYR A 8 3.41 -10.66 3.08
N LEU A 9 2.94 -9.69 3.85
CA LEU A 9 3.74 -8.60 4.40
C LEU A 9 3.69 -8.64 5.93
N GLN A 10 4.75 -8.14 6.55
CA GLN A 10 4.86 -8.00 7.99
C GLN A 10 5.28 -6.58 8.36
N ILE A 11 4.56 -5.96 9.29
CA ILE A 11 4.82 -4.62 9.80
C ILE A 11 5.14 -4.74 11.29
N LYS A 12 6.36 -4.36 11.69
CA LYS A 12 6.80 -4.49 13.08
C LYS A 12 6.02 -3.59 14.04
N ASP A 13 5.80 -2.34 13.65
CA ASP A 13 5.14 -1.36 14.51
C ASP A 13 4.20 -0.49 13.68
N LEU A 14 2.98 -0.99 13.44
CA LEU A 14 1.98 -0.25 12.67
C LEU A 14 1.58 1.06 13.35
N LYS A 15 1.63 1.14 14.69
CA LYS A 15 1.20 2.33 15.44
C LYS A 15 2.07 3.53 15.11
N HIS A 16 3.38 3.33 15.03
CA HIS A 16 4.34 4.38 14.72
C HIS A 16 4.75 4.43 13.23
N ALA A 17 4.26 3.51 12.40
CA ALA A 17 4.58 3.53 10.98
C ALA A 17 3.88 4.70 10.27
N ARG A 18 4.66 5.57 9.65
CA ARG A 18 4.19 6.74 8.89
C ARG A 18 5.04 6.91 7.64
N GLY A 19 4.42 7.39 6.57
CA GLY A 19 5.13 7.80 5.36
C GLY A 19 5.94 9.08 5.59
N LEU A 20 6.77 9.41 4.60
CA LEU A 20 7.56 10.66 4.62
C LEU A 20 6.64 11.89 4.60
N GLU A 21 5.58 11.83 3.78
CA GLU A 21 4.60 12.89 3.65
C GLU A 21 3.40 12.61 4.56
N LEU A 22 3.18 13.45 5.57
CA LEU A 22 2.06 13.31 6.50
C LEU A 22 0.70 13.37 5.80
N ALA A 23 0.59 14.17 4.73
CA ALA A 23 -0.62 14.32 3.94
C ALA A 23 -1.02 13.05 3.15
N LEU A 24 -0.08 12.11 2.96
CA LEU A 24 -0.30 10.82 2.29
C LEU A 24 -0.32 9.65 3.28
N SER A 25 0.11 9.90 4.52
CA SER A 25 0.26 8.86 5.54
C SER A 25 -1.09 8.35 6.01
N TYR A 26 -1.08 7.09 6.44
CA TYR A 26 -2.20 6.48 7.13
C TYR A 26 -2.35 7.07 8.56
N ASP A 27 -3.59 7.32 8.98
CA ASP A 27 -3.92 7.93 10.29
C ASP A 27 -4.85 7.06 11.17
N GLY A 28 -5.18 5.84 10.76
CA GLY A 28 -6.09 4.98 11.53
C GLY A 28 -5.46 4.38 12.80
N ALA A 29 -6.29 3.69 13.59
CA ALA A 29 -5.92 3.22 14.93
C ALA A 29 -5.46 1.75 14.99
N GLY A 30 -5.66 0.94 13.93
CA GLY A 30 -5.31 -0.48 13.96
C GLY A 30 -5.24 -1.20 12.62
N PRO A 31 -5.00 -2.52 12.62
CA PRO A 31 -4.78 -3.32 11.41
C PRO A 31 -5.93 -3.23 10.40
N ASN A 32 -7.18 -3.25 10.86
CA ASN A 32 -8.35 -3.20 9.97
C ASN A 32 -8.45 -1.87 9.23
N ASP A 33 -8.20 -0.75 9.93
CA ASP A 33 -8.18 0.58 9.30
C ASP A 33 -7.04 0.67 8.28
N PHE A 34 -5.87 0.11 8.62
CA PHE A 34 -4.75 0.04 7.69
C PHE A 34 -5.07 -0.79 6.46
N ALA A 35 -5.70 -1.96 6.62
CA ALA A 35 -6.13 -2.79 5.51
C ALA A 35 -7.11 -2.04 4.59
N ALA A 36 -8.08 -1.32 5.16
CA ALA A 36 -9.01 -0.49 4.40
C ALA A 36 -8.27 0.63 3.64
N ALA A 37 -7.34 1.33 4.28
CA ALA A 37 -6.55 2.39 3.66
C ALA A 37 -5.67 1.88 2.52
N LEU A 38 -4.95 0.76 2.71
CA LEU A 38 -4.14 0.15 1.67
C LEU A 38 -5.03 -0.37 0.53
N GLN A 39 -6.17 -0.98 0.83
CA GLN A 39 -7.10 -1.44 -0.20
C GLN A 39 -7.62 -0.29 -1.05
N GLU A 40 -8.01 0.84 -0.45
CA GLU A 40 -8.40 2.05 -1.18
C GLU A 40 -7.26 2.55 -2.07
N ALA A 41 -6.04 2.61 -1.54
CA ALA A 41 -4.85 3.05 -2.27
C ALA A 41 -4.48 2.16 -3.47
N LEU A 42 -4.90 0.89 -3.47
CA LEU A 42 -4.73 -0.04 -4.59
C LEU A 42 -5.90 0.04 -5.58
N ARG A 43 -7.12 0.31 -5.10
CA ARG A 43 -8.33 0.38 -5.94
C ARG A 43 -8.55 1.75 -6.59
N SER A 44 -7.99 2.81 -6.01
CA SER A 44 -8.21 4.20 -6.42
C SER A 44 -6.90 4.92 -6.75
N PRO A 45 -6.87 5.77 -7.79
CA PRO A 45 -5.69 6.57 -8.12
C PRO A 45 -5.53 7.78 -7.18
N LEU A 46 -6.45 8.01 -6.24
CA LEU A 46 -6.50 9.22 -5.41
C LEU A 46 -5.19 9.47 -4.64
N LEU A 47 -4.60 8.42 -4.05
CA LEU A 47 -3.34 8.56 -3.33
C LEU A 47 -2.19 8.98 -4.27
N PHE A 48 -2.12 8.37 -5.46
CA PHE A 48 -1.15 8.75 -6.49
C PHE A 48 -1.39 10.18 -6.99
N GLN A 49 -2.64 10.59 -7.21
CA GLN A 49 -2.96 11.95 -7.66
C GLN A 49 -2.57 13.01 -6.61
N ARG A 50 -2.81 12.73 -5.32
CA ARG A 50 -2.37 13.59 -4.22
C ARG A 50 -0.85 13.74 -4.20
N TRP A 51 -0.12 12.62 -4.31
CA TRP A 51 1.35 12.65 -4.37
C TRP A 51 1.85 13.37 -5.63
N ARG A 52 1.24 13.10 -6.79
CA ARG A 52 1.56 13.73 -8.08
C ARG A 52 1.42 15.24 -7.99
N ALA A 53 0.35 15.74 -7.38
CA ALA A 53 0.10 17.17 -7.18
C ALA A 53 1.11 17.86 -6.24
N MET A 54 1.86 17.10 -5.43
CA MET A 54 2.94 17.61 -4.58
C MET A 54 4.29 17.69 -5.31
N GLN A 55 4.41 17.11 -6.51
CA GLN A 55 5.64 17.17 -7.29
C GLN A 55 5.79 18.56 -7.93
N PRO A 56 7.04 19.04 -8.14
CA PRO A 56 7.28 20.34 -8.77
C PRO A 56 6.66 20.45 -10.17
N ASP A 57 6.73 19.36 -10.95
CA ASP A 57 6.20 19.26 -12.31
C ASP A 57 5.22 18.07 -12.39
N PRO A 58 3.96 18.25 -11.95
CA PRO A 58 2.99 17.14 -11.87
C PRO A 58 2.69 16.54 -13.24
N GLU A 59 2.74 17.32 -14.32
CA GLU A 59 2.47 16.86 -15.68
C GLU A 59 3.53 15.88 -16.22
N ASP A 60 4.79 15.99 -15.77
CA ASP A 60 5.91 15.13 -16.20
C ASP A 60 5.90 13.75 -15.51
N VAL A 61 5.15 13.62 -14.40
CA VAL A 61 5.03 12.36 -13.65
C VAL A 61 4.39 11.27 -14.50
N ASP A 62 5.09 10.14 -14.64
CA ASP A 62 4.60 8.95 -15.37
C ASP A 62 3.27 8.43 -14.80
N GLU A 63 2.24 8.42 -15.64
CA GLU A 63 0.89 7.95 -15.31
C GLU A 63 0.85 6.45 -14.98
N ARG A 64 1.85 5.67 -15.42
CA ARG A 64 1.99 4.24 -15.08
C ARG A 64 2.20 4.00 -13.59
N LEU A 65 2.66 5.00 -12.84
CA LEU A 65 2.75 4.93 -11.38
C LEU A 65 1.37 5.01 -10.70
N GLY A 66 0.36 5.48 -11.43
CA GLY A 66 -1.03 5.62 -11.01
C GLY A 66 -1.94 4.44 -11.32
N VAL A 67 -1.41 3.31 -11.79
CA VAL A 67 -2.21 2.10 -12.06
C VAL A 67 -2.93 1.61 -10.81
N THR A 68 -4.14 1.08 -11.01
CA THR A 68 -5.02 0.56 -9.96
C THR A 68 -5.54 -0.83 -10.28
N ASP A 69 -6.02 -1.52 -9.26
CA ASP A 69 -6.70 -2.80 -9.38
C ASP A 69 -7.98 -2.75 -8.55
N GLN A 70 -9.12 -2.57 -9.22
CA GLN A 70 -10.44 -2.46 -8.59
C GLN A 70 -10.83 -3.71 -7.80
N LEU A 71 -10.24 -4.86 -8.13
CA LEU A 71 -10.52 -6.11 -7.43
C LEU A 71 -9.59 -6.34 -6.25
N ALA A 72 -8.53 -5.53 -6.06
CA ALA A 72 -7.51 -5.70 -5.03
C ALA A 72 -8.13 -5.94 -3.65
N SER A 73 -7.69 -6.95 -2.92
CA SER A 73 -8.20 -7.27 -1.58
C SER A 73 -7.06 -7.17 -0.59
N VAL A 74 -7.30 -6.54 0.56
CA VAL A 74 -6.31 -6.45 1.64
C VAL A 74 -6.95 -6.93 2.93
N SER A 75 -6.21 -7.72 3.69
CA SER A 75 -6.55 -8.11 5.05
C SER A 75 -5.35 -7.87 5.93
N ALA A 76 -5.58 -7.46 7.17
CA ALA A 76 -4.51 -7.30 8.14
C ALA A 76 -4.97 -7.75 9.52
N LYS A 77 -4.05 -8.31 10.29
CA LYS A 77 -4.30 -8.82 11.62
C LYS A 77 -3.10 -8.55 12.52
N LEU A 78 -3.36 -8.20 13.77
CA LEU A 78 -2.32 -8.12 14.79
C LEU A 78 -2.00 -9.53 15.26
N VAL A 79 -0.74 -9.93 15.15
CA VAL A 79 -0.22 -11.22 15.62
C VAL A 79 0.91 -10.91 16.60
N ASP A 80 0.64 -11.10 17.88
CA ASP A 80 1.56 -10.77 18.97
C ASP A 80 2.02 -9.29 18.89
N LEU A 81 3.30 -9.03 18.61
CA LEU A 81 3.88 -7.69 18.52
C LEU A 81 3.98 -7.10 17.10
N HIS A 82 3.50 -7.80 16.06
CA HIS A 82 3.57 -7.32 14.69
C HIS A 82 2.23 -7.45 13.95
N THR A 83 2.06 -6.70 12.88
CA THR A 83 0.89 -6.81 12.01
C THR A 83 1.25 -7.63 10.77
N GLU A 84 0.52 -8.73 10.55
CA GLU A 84 0.56 -9.46 9.28
C GLU A 84 -0.46 -8.85 8.33
N VAL A 85 -0.08 -8.71 7.06
CA VAL A 85 -0.91 -8.11 6.01
C VAL A 85 -0.87 -8.99 4.78
N ASP A 86 -2.05 -9.39 4.34
CA ASP A 86 -2.30 -10.22 3.18
C ASP A 86 -2.87 -9.34 2.06
N VAL A 87 -2.20 -9.26 0.91
CA VAL A 87 -2.62 -8.45 -0.23
C VAL A 87 -2.81 -9.34 -1.46
N ILE A 88 -4.00 -9.33 -2.04
CA ILE A 88 -4.30 -10.07 -3.28
C ILE A 88 -4.56 -9.06 -4.40
N SER A 89 -3.62 -8.93 -5.33
CA SER A 89 -3.70 -7.95 -6.42
C SER A 89 -2.99 -8.42 -7.69
N SER A 90 -3.45 -7.89 -8.83
CA SER A 90 -2.80 -8.01 -10.13
C SER A 90 -1.73 -6.93 -10.36
N LEU A 91 -1.60 -5.97 -9.43
CA LEU A 91 -0.58 -4.94 -9.48
C LEU A 91 0.81 -5.52 -9.23
N PRO A 92 1.85 -5.00 -9.90
CA PRO A 92 3.22 -5.42 -9.64
C PRO A 92 3.69 -4.92 -8.27
N MET A 93 4.63 -5.67 -7.68
CA MET A 93 5.18 -5.37 -6.36
C MET A 93 5.76 -3.95 -6.23
N SER A 94 6.27 -3.36 -7.32
CA SER A 94 6.76 -1.98 -7.33
C SER A 94 5.67 -0.96 -6.96
N ILE A 95 4.46 -1.14 -7.49
CA ILE A 95 3.31 -0.26 -7.21
C ILE A 95 2.81 -0.48 -5.79
N ILE A 96 2.73 -1.73 -5.33
CA ILE A 96 2.32 -2.03 -3.94
C ILE A 96 3.31 -1.42 -2.95
N ARG A 97 4.62 -1.61 -3.18
CA ARG A 97 5.70 -0.97 -2.40
C ARG A 97 5.56 0.54 -2.36
N GLN A 98 5.25 1.16 -3.48
CA GLN A 98 5.03 2.60 -3.57
C GLN A 98 3.86 3.05 -2.67
N ARG A 99 2.70 2.36 -2.73
CA ARG A 99 1.56 2.67 -1.85
C ARG A 99 1.90 2.48 -0.37
N LEU A 100 2.61 1.41 -0.02
CA LEU A 100 3.08 1.16 1.35
C LEU A 100 4.02 2.28 1.83
N ASN A 101 4.98 2.69 1.01
CA ASN A 101 5.93 3.74 1.38
C ASN A 101 5.24 5.08 1.65
N TRP A 102 4.18 5.41 0.92
CA TRP A 102 3.40 6.62 1.18
C TRP A 102 2.55 6.53 2.45
N LEU A 103 1.95 5.37 2.72
CA LEU A 103 1.06 5.19 3.86
C LEU A 103 1.83 5.04 5.19
N ILE A 104 2.87 4.19 5.20
CA ILE A 104 3.53 3.71 6.43
C ILE A 104 5.06 3.75 6.38
N GLY A 105 5.64 4.25 5.28
CA GLY A 105 7.09 4.31 5.10
C GLY A 105 7.71 2.94 4.81
N ALA A 106 9.01 2.82 5.07
CA ALA A 106 9.80 1.63 4.73
C ALA A 106 9.82 0.54 5.82
N ASN A 107 9.11 0.73 6.93
CA ASN A 107 9.17 -0.13 8.12
C ASN A 107 8.27 -1.39 8.01
N TRP A 108 8.41 -2.12 6.90
CA TRP A 108 7.71 -3.36 6.62
C TRP A 108 8.63 -4.33 5.87
N GLN A 109 8.27 -5.61 5.90
CA GLN A 109 9.02 -6.67 5.25
C GLN A 109 8.07 -7.50 4.36
N LEU A 110 8.54 -7.87 3.18
CA LEU A 110 7.88 -8.85 2.33
C LEU A 110 8.30 -10.24 2.82
N HIS A 111 7.34 -11.03 3.27
CA HIS A 111 7.59 -12.39 3.75
C HIS A 111 7.55 -13.39 2.59
N ASP A 112 6.51 -13.34 1.76
CA ASP A 112 6.29 -14.31 0.69
C ASP A 112 5.43 -13.72 -0.44
N VAL A 113 5.52 -14.31 -1.64
CA VAL A 113 4.67 -13.99 -2.79
C VAL A 113 4.24 -15.28 -3.46
N ARG A 114 2.92 -15.48 -3.56
CA ARG A 114 2.34 -16.68 -4.18
C ARG A 114 1.41 -16.29 -5.32
N PRO A 115 1.25 -17.11 -6.37
CA PRO A 115 0.16 -16.94 -7.32
C PRO A 115 -1.19 -17.06 -6.57
N ALA A 116 -2.13 -16.18 -6.89
CA ALA A 116 -3.47 -16.13 -6.28
C ALA A 116 -4.54 -16.81 -7.16
#